data_AF-A0A7W9QEI8-F1
#
_entry.id   AF-A0A7W9QEI8-F1
#
_cell.length_a   1.000
_cell.length_b   1.000
_cell.length_c   1.000
_cell.angle_alpha   90.00
_cell.angle_beta   90.00
_cell.angle_gamma   90.00
#
_symmetry.space_group_name_H-M   'P 1'
#
loop_
_entity.id
_entity.type
_entity.pdbx_description
1 polymer ?
#
loop_
_entity_poly.entity_id
_entity_poly.type
_entity_poly.pdbx_seq_one_letter_code
_entity_poly.pdbx_strand_id
1 'polypeptide(L)'
;MNEPTNQPDPEATWVRRGDVLHWYRQYGPWTVTAESPVHAPFDGPSVLHIQLGISGTDPDERVTQLVDEATETDGIPASLLRQIPLAEMKGQARAALAQQEDRMFNQPYPVPKRCLSELDYVLLVAELARMRATGTTAPQGELASHLGIGKATMSERVKRATELGLWDGRQLTEQARTVLNQWHNEERGN
;
A
#
# COMPACT_ATOMS: atom_id res chain seq x y z
N MET A 1 -23.55 20.87 31.68
CA MET A 1 -22.37 21.22 30.85
C MET A 1 -21.55 19.95 30.74
N ASN A 2 -21.74 19.20 29.66
CA ASN A 2 -20.97 17.98 29.40
C ASN A 2 -19.87 18.35 28.42
N GLU A 3 -18.61 18.18 28.84
CA GLU A 3 -17.45 18.25 27.96
C GLU A 3 -17.59 17.17 26.88
N PRO A 4 -17.50 17.51 25.58
CA PRO A 4 -17.45 16.48 24.56
C PRO A 4 -16.14 15.71 24.72
N THR A 5 -16.28 14.43 24.98
CA THR A 5 -15.20 13.46 25.08
C THR A 5 -14.36 13.56 23.80
N ASN A 6 -13.10 13.97 23.98
CA ASN A 6 -12.07 14.04 22.95
C ASN A 6 -11.75 12.61 22.46
N GLN A 7 -12.63 12.07 21.61
CA GLN A 7 -12.33 10.90 20.81
C GLN A 7 -11.23 11.31 19.83
N PRO A 8 -10.08 10.61 19.78
CA PRO A 8 -9.02 10.96 18.86
C PRO A 8 -9.56 10.91 17.43
N ASP A 9 -9.61 12.08 16.81
CA ASP A 9 -9.84 12.29 15.38
C ASP A 9 -8.93 11.30 14.62
N PRO A 10 -9.43 10.46 13.71
CA PRO A 10 -8.59 9.48 13.03
C PRO A 10 -7.48 10.25 12.30
N GLU A 11 -6.23 10.05 12.74
CA GLU A 11 -5.06 10.64 12.11
C GLU A 11 -5.16 10.44 10.60
N ALA A 12 -4.93 11.52 9.86
CA ALA A 12 -5.15 11.54 8.43
C ALA A 12 -4.32 10.43 7.76
N THR A 13 -4.98 9.37 7.30
CA THR A 13 -4.31 8.14 6.90
C THR A 13 -4.38 7.98 5.39
N TRP A 14 -3.24 7.71 4.77
CA TRP A 14 -3.14 7.33 3.36
C TRP A 14 -3.39 5.82 3.21
N VAL A 15 -4.39 5.47 2.42
CA VAL A 15 -4.80 4.09 2.14
C VAL A 15 -4.76 3.83 0.64
N ARG A 16 -4.09 2.77 0.21
CA ARG A 16 -4.09 2.37 -1.21
C ARG A 16 -5.38 1.67 -1.59
N ARG A 17 -5.97 2.08 -2.71
CA ARG A 17 -7.10 1.41 -3.37
C ARG A 17 -6.75 1.26 -4.85
N GLY A 18 -6.39 0.04 -5.25
CA GLY A 18 -5.87 -0.21 -6.60
C GLY A 18 -4.62 0.61 -6.90
N ASP A 19 -4.73 1.49 -7.90
CA ASP A 19 -3.64 2.32 -8.41
C ASP A 19 -3.63 3.76 -7.84
N VAL A 20 -4.44 4.00 -6.80
CA VAL A 20 -4.58 5.32 -6.16
C VAL A 20 -4.36 5.22 -4.66
N LEU A 21 -3.62 6.18 -4.10
CA LEU A 21 -3.53 6.43 -2.67
C LEU A 21 -4.62 7.44 -2.30
N HIS A 22 -5.50 7.06 -1.38
CA HIS A 22 -6.53 7.91 -0.83
C HIS A 22 -6.10 8.42 0.54
N TRP A 23 -6.06 9.73 0.68
CA TRP A 23 -5.99 10.40 1.97
C TRP A 23 -7.38 10.82 2.40
N TYR A 24 -7.69 10.65 3.67
CA TYR A 24 -8.98 11.02 4.24
C TYR A 24 -8.77 11.86 5.50
N ARG A 25 -9.56 12.93 5.63
CA ARG A 25 -9.71 13.66 6.89
C ARG A 25 -11.07 14.33 6.99
N GLN A 26 -11.59 14.43 8.21
CA GLN A 26 -12.82 15.13 8.52
C GLN A 26 -12.53 16.53 9.10
N TYR A 27 -13.32 17.51 8.70
CA TYR A 27 -13.26 18.90 9.15
C TYR A 27 -14.69 19.37 9.47
N GLY A 28 -15.14 19.14 10.69
CA GLY A 28 -16.53 19.41 11.09
C GLY A 28 -17.51 18.60 10.22
N PRO A 29 -18.45 19.26 9.52
CA PRO A 29 -19.41 18.55 8.67
C PRO A 29 -18.81 18.11 7.31
N TRP A 30 -17.58 18.50 7.01
CA TRP A 30 -16.94 18.25 5.73
C TRP A 30 -15.99 17.06 5.79
N THR A 31 -16.06 16.22 4.77
CA THR A 31 -15.07 15.20 4.47
C THR A 31 -14.19 15.69 3.33
N VAL A 32 -12.87 15.62 3.54
CA VAL A 32 -11.88 15.91 2.51
C VAL A 32 -11.16 14.62 2.13
N THR A 33 -11.18 14.30 0.85
CA THR A 33 -10.44 13.16 0.28
C THR A 33 -9.46 13.67 -0.76
N ALA A 34 -8.22 13.20 -0.69
CA ALA A 34 -7.20 13.47 -1.71
C ALA A 34 -6.76 12.16 -2.38
N GLU A 35 -6.58 12.19 -3.69
CA GLU A 35 -6.19 11.03 -4.49
C GLU A 35 -4.82 11.28 -5.11
N SER A 36 -3.88 10.35 -4.93
CA SER A 36 -2.56 10.41 -5.57
C SER A 36 -2.28 9.12 -6.34
N PRO A 37 -1.94 9.19 -7.65
CA PRO A 37 -1.62 8.00 -8.42
C PRO A 37 -0.37 7.31 -7.88
N VAL A 38 -0.45 5.99 -7.68
CA VAL A 38 0.66 5.17 -7.17
C VAL A 38 1.88 5.23 -8.10
N HIS A 39 1.68 5.39 -9.40
CA HIS A 39 2.75 5.50 -10.40
C HIS A 39 3.33 6.91 -10.54
N ALA A 40 2.69 7.92 -9.94
CA ALA A 40 3.13 9.32 -9.99
C ALA A 40 3.02 10.02 -8.62
N PRO A 41 3.56 9.44 -7.53
CA PRO A 41 3.47 10.01 -6.19
C PRO A 41 4.31 11.31 -6.07
N PHE A 42 5.15 11.59 -7.07
CA PHE A 42 5.96 12.79 -7.13
C PHE A 42 5.17 14.05 -7.51
N ASP A 43 3.97 13.88 -8.08
CA ASP A 43 3.12 14.99 -8.51
C ASP A 43 2.18 15.47 -7.39
N GLY A 44 2.08 14.69 -6.30
CA GLY A 44 1.16 14.95 -5.20
C GLY A 44 -0.25 14.43 -5.49
N PRO A 45 -1.27 14.93 -4.78
CA PRO A 45 -2.65 14.56 -5.09
C PRO A 45 -3.08 15.14 -6.45
N SER A 46 -3.60 14.30 -7.33
CA SER A 46 -4.17 14.70 -8.62
C SER A 46 -5.60 15.21 -8.51
N VAL A 47 -6.33 14.79 -7.47
CA VAL A 47 -7.72 15.19 -7.23
C VAL A 47 -7.94 15.44 -5.74
N LEU A 48 -8.75 16.46 -5.43
CA LEU A 48 -9.23 16.78 -4.10
C LEU A 48 -10.76 16.84 -4.13
N HIS A 49 -11.42 16.03 -3.31
CA HIS A 49 -12.85 16.02 -3.12
C HIS A 49 -13.19 16.59 -1.75
N ILE A 50 -14.12 17.54 -1.73
CA ILE A 50 -14.69 18.10 -0.50
C ILE A 50 -16.19 17.90 -0.59
N GLN A 51 -16.75 17.18 0.37
CA GLN A 51 -18.17 16.85 0.41
C GLN A 51 -18.68 16.87 1.85
N LEU A 52 -20.00 16.90 2.03
CA LEU A 52 -20.57 16.65 3.34
C LEU A 52 -20.25 15.22 3.77
N GLY A 53 -19.85 15.05 5.02
CA GLY A 53 -19.49 13.76 5.61
C GLY A 53 -20.69 12.87 5.92
N ILE A 54 -21.66 12.84 5.00
CA ILE A 54 -22.87 12.03 5.11
C ILE A 54 -22.53 10.61 4.66
N SER A 55 -22.69 9.65 5.58
CA SER A 55 -22.68 8.22 5.29
C SER A 55 -24.09 7.73 4.96
N GLY A 56 -24.21 6.74 4.07
CA GLY A 56 -25.50 6.09 3.77
C GLY A 56 -26.11 5.32 4.95
N THR A 57 -25.39 5.24 6.08
CA THR A 57 -25.85 4.64 7.35
C THR A 57 -26.22 5.68 8.40
N ASP A 58 -26.04 6.98 8.12
CA ASP A 58 -26.31 8.01 9.10
C ASP A 58 -27.81 8.15 9.33
N PRO A 59 -28.25 8.31 10.60
CA PRO A 59 -29.65 8.60 10.89
C PRO A 59 -30.04 9.98 10.35
N ASP A 60 -31.30 10.14 9.93
CA ASP A 60 -31.81 11.39 9.32
C ASP A 60 -31.48 12.64 10.15
N GLU A 61 -31.59 12.55 11.48
CA GLU A 61 -31.26 13.65 12.41
C GLU A 61 -29.80 14.13 12.26
N ARG A 62 -28.86 13.19 12.05
CA ARG A 62 -27.45 13.52 11.85
C ARG A 62 -27.22 14.17 10.50
N VAL A 63 -27.92 13.70 9.47
CA VAL A 63 -27.88 14.30 8.14
C VAL A 63 -28.38 15.74 8.18
N THR A 64 -29.52 15.98 8.85
CA THR A 64 -30.07 17.34 9.03
C THR A 64 -29.07 18.24 9.76
N GLN A 65 -28.49 17.76 10.88
CA GLN A 65 -27.49 18.53 11.61
C GLN A 65 -26.27 18.91 10.74
N LEU A 66 -25.74 17.97 9.96
CA LEU A 66 -24.60 18.23 9.07
C LEU A 66 -24.92 19.27 7.99
N VAL A 67 -26.14 19.23 7.46
CA VAL A 67 -26.62 20.19 6.46
C VAL A 67 -26.82 21.56 7.08
N ASP A 68 -27.38 21.65 8.29
CA ASP A 68 -27.57 22.91 9.01
C ASP A 68 -26.22 23.57 9.31
N GLU A 69 -25.27 22.82 9.88
CA GLU A 69 -23.90 23.30 10.14
C GLU A 69 -23.20 23.79 8.87
N ALA A 70 -23.37 23.11 7.74
CA ALA A 70 -22.80 23.54 6.47
C ALA A 70 -23.48 24.81 5.91
N THR A 71 -24.79 24.94 6.12
CA THR A 71 -25.59 26.09 5.69
C THR A 71 -25.25 27.34 6.50
N GLU A 72 -24.91 27.22 7.78
CA GLU A 72 -24.41 28.33 8.60
C GLU A 72 -23.16 29.00 8.00
N THR A 73 -22.39 28.25 7.21
CA THR A 73 -21.17 28.73 6.55
C THR A 73 -21.36 29.11 5.08
N ASP A 74 -22.60 29.11 4.57
CA ASP A 74 -22.95 29.36 3.17
C ASP A 74 -22.18 28.47 2.16
N GLY A 75 -21.81 27.24 2.57
CA GLY A 75 -21.03 26.29 1.78
C GLY A 75 -19.62 26.06 2.31
N ILE A 76 -18.68 25.62 1.47
CA ILE A 76 -17.34 25.23 1.92
C ILE A 76 -16.57 26.48 2.39
N PRO A 77 -16.20 26.59 3.68
CA PRO A 77 -15.59 27.80 4.20
C PRO A 77 -14.13 27.90 3.75
N ALA A 78 -13.68 29.12 3.43
CA ALA A 78 -12.28 29.37 3.05
C ALA A 78 -11.28 29.00 4.17
N SER A 79 -11.71 29.02 5.44
CA SER A 79 -10.92 28.56 6.57
C SER A 79 -10.66 27.06 6.54
N LEU A 80 -11.57 26.25 5.98
CA LEU A 80 -11.35 24.81 5.76
C LEU A 80 -10.29 24.61 4.69
N LEU A 81 -10.37 25.32 3.57
CA LEU A 81 -9.39 25.21 2.47
C LEU A 81 -7.95 25.48 2.95
N ARG A 82 -7.78 26.43 3.88
CA ARG A 82 -6.47 26.75 4.48
C ARG A 82 -5.94 25.70 5.45
N GLN A 83 -6.81 24.85 5.98
CA GLN A 83 -6.42 23.77 6.90
C GLN A 83 -5.99 22.50 6.16
N ILE A 84 -6.20 22.41 4.84
CA ILE A 84 -5.79 21.27 4.03
C ILE A 84 -4.28 21.37 3.77
N PRO A 85 -3.45 20.44 4.28
CA PRO A 85 -2.00 20.54 4.19
C PRO A 85 -1.47 20.10 2.82
N LEU A 86 -1.88 20.77 1.74
CA LEU A 86 -1.53 20.41 0.35
C LEU A 86 -0.02 20.29 0.13
N ALA A 87 0.77 21.15 0.77
CA ALA A 87 2.23 21.13 0.68
C ALA A 87 2.84 19.85 1.31
N GLU A 88 2.25 19.34 2.38
CA GLU A 88 2.73 18.17 3.11
C GLU A 88 2.19 16.86 2.52
N MET A 89 0.99 16.89 1.93
CA MET A 89 0.32 15.72 1.34
C MET A 89 1.21 14.97 0.37
N LYS A 90 2.01 15.68 -0.44
CA LYS A 90 2.98 15.06 -1.35
C LYS A 90 4.06 14.25 -0.61
N GLY A 91 4.59 14.80 0.49
CA GLY A 91 5.55 14.08 1.33
C GLY A 91 4.92 12.90 2.05
N GLN A 92 3.69 13.07 2.54
CA GLN A 92 2.94 12.02 3.22
C GLN A 92 2.54 10.87 2.28
N ALA A 93 2.09 11.17 1.05
CA ALA A 93 1.77 10.16 0.03
C ALA A 93 2.99 9.31 -0.32
N ARG A 94 4.17 9.94 -0.48
CA ARG A 94 5.44 9.24 -0.71
C ARG A 94 5.82 8.34 0.47
N ALA A 95 5.73 8.87 1.69
CA ALA A 95 6.04 8.09 2.89
C ALA A 95 5.08 6.90 3.06
N ALA A 96 3.79 7.10 2.78
CA ALA A 96 2.80 6.04 2.81
C ALA A 96 3.04 4.99 1.73
N LEU A 97 3.40 5.39 0.51
CA LEU A 97 3.78 4.45 -0.55
C LEU A 97 5.00 3.63 -0.14
N ALA A 98 6.06 4.29 0.34
CA ALA A 98 7.28 3.62 0.79
C ALA A 98 6.99 2.63 1.93
N GLN A 99 6.19 3.03 2.94
CA GLN A 99 5.79 2.12 4.02
C GLN A 99 4.94 0.94 3.53
N GLN A 100 4.08 1.15 2.53
CA GLN A 100 3.25 0.09 1.97
C GLN A 100 4.05 -0.84 1.07
N GLU A 101 4.97 -0.32 0.27
CA GLU A 101 5.95 -1.10 -0.48
C GLU A 101 6.82 -1.90 0.50
N ASP A 102 7.35 -1.29 1.56
CA ASP A 102 8.09 -1.98 2.62
C ASP A 102 7.24 -3.06 3.30
N ARG A 103 5.92 -2.86 3.49
CA ARG A 103 5.01 -3.89 4.00
C ARG A 103 4.77 -5.03 3.00
N MET A 104 4.64 -4.72 1.71
CA MET A 104 4.55 -5.72 0.63
C MET A 104 5.83 -6.55 0.56
N PHE A 105 6.99 -5.90 0.70
CA PHE A 105 8.30 -6.53 0.79
C PHE A 105 8.59 -7.14 2.18
N ASN A 106 7.70 -7.04 3.17
CA ASN A 106 7.90 -7.68 4.47
C ASN A 106 7.07 -8.96 4.67
N GLN A 107 6.10 -9.25 3.81
CA GLN A 107 5.42 -10.53 3.82
C GLN A 107 6.24 -11.56 3.04
N PRO A 108 6.49 -12.77 3.61
CA PRO A 108 7.16 -13.84 2.89
C PRO A 108 6.39 -14.22 1.62
N TYR A 109 7.08 -14.32 0.49
CA TYR A 109 6.47 -14.85 -0.72
C TYR A 109 6.13 -16.34 -0.53
N PRO A 110 5.00 -16.83 -1.09
CA PRO A 110 4.57 -18.21 -0.93
C PRO A 110 5.41 -19.15 -1.80
N VAL A 111 6.66 -19.38 -1.42
CA VAL A 111 7.58 -20.26 -2.15
C VAL A 111 7.12 -21.72 -2.04
N PRO A 112 6.80 -22.40 -3.15
CA PRO A 112 6.35 -23.78 -3.09
C PRO A 112 7.48 -24.74 -2.72
N LYS A 113 7.12 -25.86 -2.08
CA LYS A 113 8.08 -26.93 -1.73
C LYS A 113 8.76 -27.52 -2.97
N ARG A 114 8.12 -27.51 -4.14
CA ARG A 114 8.68 -27.92 -5.43
C ARG A 114 8.41 -26.83 -6.45
N CYS A 115 9.44 -26.39 -7.16
CA CYS A 115 9.30 -25.48 -8.29
C CYS A 115 9.05 -26.30 -9.56
N LEU A 116 7.89 -26.10 -10.17
CA LEU A 116 7.44 -26.77 -11.39
C LEU A 116 7.19 -25.78 -12.52
N SER A 117 6.87 -24.53 -12.19
CA SER A 117 6.54 -23.44 -13.12
C SER A 117 7.57 -22.31 -13.06
N GLU A 118 7.57 -21.45 -14.09
CA GLU A 118 8.35 -20.21 -14.09
C GLU A 118 8.00 -19.32 -12.89
N LEU A 119 6.71 -19.19 -12.58
CA LEU A 119 6.23 -18.44 -11.42
C LEU A 119 6.83 -18.97 -10.10
N ASP A 120 6.96 -20.29 -9.94
CA ASP A 120 7.54 -20.86 -8.73
C ASP A 120 9.01 -20.44 -8.54
N TYR A 121 9.76 -20.31 -9.63
CA TYR A 121 11.13 -19.80 -9.61
C TYR A 121 11.18 -18.30 -9.38
N VAL A 122 10.21 -17.54 -9.91
CA VAL A 122 10.06 -16.10 -9.62
C VAL A 122 9.78 -15.86 -8.14
N LEU A 123 8.83 -16.59 -7.53
CA LEU A 123 8.52 -16.50 -6.11
C LEU A 123 9.71 -16.86 -5.23
N LEU A 124 10.47 -17.90 -5.62
CA LEU A 124 11.71 -18.29 -4.94
C LEU A 124 12.72 -17.13 -4.90
N VAL A 125 13.01 -16.51 -6.04
CA VAL A 125 14.04 -15.45 -6.09
C VAL A 125 13.52 -14.11 -5.56
N ALA A 126 12.21 -13.88 -5.62
CA ALA A 126 11.53 -12.79 -4.91
C ALA A 126 11.75 -12.90 -3.39
N GLU A 127 11.54 -14.10 -2.82
CA GLU A 127 11.78 -14.33 -1.39
C GLU A 127 13.25 -14.16 -1.01
N LEU A 128 14.18 -14.62 -1.85
CA LEU A 128 15.61 -14.42 -1.59
C LEU A 128 16.01 -12.93 -1.62
N ALA A 129 15.46 -12.15 -2.56
CA ALA A 129 15.66 -10.70 -2.60
C ALA A 129 15.08 -10.03 -1.37
N ARG A 130 13.87 -10.45 -0.97
CA ARG A 130 13.16 -9.98 0.22
C ARG A 130 13.98 -10.20 1.48
N MET A 131 14.40 -11.44 1.73
CA MET A 131 15.21 -11.80 2.91
C MET A 131 16.51 -11.00 2.98
N ARG A 132 17.17 -10.74 1.84
CA ARG A 132 18.35 -9.85 1.78
C ARG A 132 18.01 -8.42 2.19
N ALA A 133 16.91 -7.88 1.67
CA ALA A 133 16.47 -6.53 1.99
C ALA A 133 16.09 -6.40 3.48
N THR A 134 15.54 -7.45 4.09
CA THR A 134 15.21 -7.49 5.53
C THR A 134 16.38 -7.86 6.44
N GLY A 135 17.61 -7.88 5.92
CA GLY A 135 18.82 -8.05 6.72
C GLY A 135 19.24 -9.50 7.01
N THR A 136 18.65 -10.50 6.36
CA THR A 136 19.11 -11.89 6.49
C THR A 136 20.49 -12.06 5.85
N THR A 137 21.45 -12.56 6.62
CA THR A 137 22.84 -12.76 6.19
C THR A 137 23.05 -14.05 5.38
N ALA A 138 22.21 -15.08 5.56
CA ALA A 138 22.25 -16.33 4.81
C ALA A 138 20.89 -16.75 4.17
N PRO A 139 20.31 -15.94 3.25
CA PRO A 139 18.95 -16.14 2.73
C PRO A 139 18.68 -17.52 2.16
N GLN A 140 19.61 -18.07 1.36
CA GLN A 140 19.46 -19.39 0.75
C GLN A 140 19.44 -20.51 1.78
N GLY A 141 20.27 -20.41 2.82
CA GLY A 141 20.34 -21.42 3.89
C GLY A 141 19.09 -21.40 4.76
N GLU A 142 18.61 -20.21 5.12
CA GLU A 142 17.40 -20.04 5.91
C GLU A 142 16.15 -20.48 5.12
N LEU A 143 16.00 -20.06 3.87
CA LEU A 143 14.88 -20.48 3.03
C LEU A 143 14.88 -21.99 2.78
N ALA A 144 16.06 -22.60 2.57
CA ALA A 144 16.17 -24.06 2.45
C ALA A 144 15.68 -24.78 3.72
N SER A 145 16.05 -24.24 4.89
CA SER A 145 15.63 -24.77 6.19
C SER A 145 14.12 -24.64 6.39
N HIS A 146 13.54 -23.48 6.05
CA HIS A 146 12.09 -23.25 6.12
C HIS A 146 11.29 -24.19 5.20
N LEU A 147 11.82 -24.49 4.01
CA LEU A 147 11.18 -25.40 3.06
C LEU A 147 11.44 -26.88 3.37
N GLY A 148 12.31 -27.19 4.34
CA GLY A 148 12.72 -28.55 4.67
C GLY A 148 13.52 -29.24 3.55
N ILE A 149 14.28 -28.48 2.77
CA ILE A 149 15.09 -28.98 1.65
C ILE A 149 16.59 -28.81 1.91
N GLY A 150 17.40 -29.63 1.24
CA GLY A 150 18.86 -29.54 1.35
C GLY A 150 19.43 -28.28 0.67
N LYS A 151 20.58 -27.81 1.15
CA LYS A 151 21.33 -26.67 0.56
C LYS A 151 21.63 -26.89 -0.93
N ALA A 152 22.03 -28.11 -1.32
CA ALA A 152 22.30 -28.43 -2.72
C ALA A 152 21.05 -28.26 -3.60
N THR A 153 19.88 -28.70 -3.13
CA THR A 153 18.61 -28.52 -3.85
C THR A 153 18.26 -27.04 -4.00
N MET A 154 18.48 -26.22 -2.96
CA MET A 154 18.28 -24.77 -3.06
C MET A 154 19.23 -24.13 -4.07
N SER A 155 20.52 -24.50 -4.05
CA SER A 155 21.50 -24.00 -5.01
C SER A 155 21.12 -24.33 -6.46
N GLU A 156 20.68 -25.56 -6.73
CA GLU A 156 20.21 -25.94 -8.06
C GLU A 156 18.96 -25.16 -8.50
N ARG A 157 18.04 -24.83 -7.58
CA ARG A 157 16.87 -24.00 -7.90
C ARG A 157 17.25 -22.57 -8.23
N VAL A 158 18.18 -21.97 -7.48
CA VAL A 158 18.67 -20.62 -7.76
C VAL A 158 19.42 -20.60 -9.09
N LYS A 159 20.28 -21.61 -9.33
CA LYS A 159 20.96 -21.77 -10.61
C LYS A 159 19.96 -21.86 -11.76
N ARG A 160 18.90 -22.66 -11.60
CA ARG A 160 17.84 -22.78 -12.60
C ARG A 160 17.12 -21.46 -12.84
N ALA A 161 16.80 -20.70 -11.80
CA ALA A 161 16.21 -19.36 -11.94
C ALA A 161 17.13 -18.38 -12.69
N THR A 162 18.45 -18.47 -12.47
CA THR A 162 19.44 -17.70 -13.24
C THR A 162 19.49 -18.14 -14.70
N GLU A 163 19.48 -19.45 -14.99
CA GLU A 163 19.43 -19.98 -16.36
C GLU A 163 18.15 -19.55 -17.11
N LEU A 164 17.03 -19.39 -16.40
CA LEU A 164 15.77 -18.88 -16.94
C LEU A 164 15.77 -17.35 -17.13
N GLY A 165 16.85 -16.65 -16.78
CA GLY A 165 16.92 -15.19 -16.89
C GLY A 165 16.07 -14.45 -15.86
N LEU A 166 15.67 -15.10 -14.76
CA LEU A 166 14.81 -14.51 -13.72
C LEU A 166 15.62 -13.83 -12.60
N TRP A 167 16.91 -14.16 -12.50
CA TRP A 167 17.78 -13.75 -11.40
C TRP A 167 19.19 -13.41 -11.87
N ASP A 168 19.68 -12.21 -11.53
CA ASP A 168 21.03 -11.73 -11.89
C ASP A 168 22.12 -12.07 -10.85
N GLY A 169 21.77 -12.82 -9.81
CA GLY A 169 22.64 -13.13 -8.67
C GLY A 169 22.42 -12.22 -7.45
N ARG A 170 21.89 -11.01 -7.67
CA ARG A 170 21.63 -10.00 -6.64
C ARG A 170 20.15 -9.66 -6.48
N GLN A 171 19.44 -9.51 -7.58
CA GLN A 171 18.09 -8.97 -7.69
C GLN A 171 17.30 -9.63 -8.85
N LEU A 172 15.99 -9.40 -8.85
CA LEU A 172 15.10 -9.87 -9.91
C LEU A 172 15.37 -9.10 -11.21
N THR A 173 15.34 -9.82 -12.32
CA THR A 173 15.37 -9.21 -13.66
C THR A 173 14.02 -8.58 -14.02
N GLU A 174 13.99 -7.76 -15.07
CA GLU A 174 12.75 -7.15 -15.58
C GLU A 174 11.70 -8.20 -15.96
N GLN A 175 12.12 -9.34 -16.52
CA GLN A 175 11.24 -10.46 -16.81
C GLN A 175 10.58 -10.99 -15.53
N ALA A 176 11.37 -11.28 -14.49
CA ALA A 176 10.85 -11.77 -13.23
C ALA A 176 9.93 -10.76 -12.52
N ARG A 177 10.26 -9.46 -12.60
CA ARG A 177 9.39 -8.38 -12.09
C ARG A 177 8.04 -8.35 -12.81
N THR A 178 8.04 -8.54 -14.13
CA THR A 178 6.80 -8.57 -14.92
C THR A 178 5.91 -9.72 -14.50
N VAL A 179 6.45 -10.94 -14.37
CA VAL A 179 5.71 -12.13 -13.92
C VAL A 179 5.19 -11.94 -12.49
N LEU A 180 6.03 -11.39 -11.59
CA LEU A 180 5.63 -11.14 -10.20
C LEU A 180 4.50 -10.11 -10.11
N ASN A 181 4.54 -9.05 -10.91
CA ASN A 181 3.48 -8.04 -10.96
C ASN A 181 2.17 -8.62 -11.51
N GLN A 182 2.23 -9.51 -12.50
CA GLN A 182 1.04 -10.20 -13.03
C GLN A 182 0.40 -11.07 -11.96
N TRP A 183 1.18 -11.91 -11.28
CA TRP A 183 0.70 -12.73 -10.16
C TRP A 183 0.07 -11.88 -9.06
N HIS A 184 0.71 -10.76 -8.71
CA HIS A 184 0.23 -9.85 -7.66
C HIS A 184 -1.12 -9.20 -8.01
N ASN A 185 -1.34 -8.92 -9.29
CA ASN A 185 -2.60 -8.37 -9.79
C ASN A 185 -3.70 -9.43 -9.85
N GLU A 186 -3.35 -10.68 -10.16
CA GLU A 186 -4.29 -11.82 -10.16
C GLU A 186 -4.75 -12.17 -8.73
N GLU A 187 -3.87 -12.16 -7.74
CA GLU A 187 -4.25 -12.39 -6.34
C GLU A 187 -5.13 -11.29 -5.74
N ARG A 188 -5.06 -10.07 -6.27
CA ARG A 188 -5.89 -8.92 -5.84
C ARG A 188 -7.23 -8.80 -6.56
N GLY A 189 -7.39 -9.50 -7.69
CA GLY A 189 -8.62 -9.51 -8.49
C GLY A 189 -9.64 -10.56 -8.05
N ASN A 190 -9.26 -11.46 -7.13
CA ASN A 190 -10.11 -12.45 -6.46
C ASN A 190 -10.36 -12.06 -5.00
#